data_AF-A0A136KP86-F1
#
_entry.id   AF-A0A136KP86-F1
#
_cell.length_a   1.000
_cell.length_b   1.000
_cell.length_c   1.000
_cell.angle_alpha   90.00
_cell.angle_beta   90.00
_cell.angle_gamma   90.00
#
_symmetry.space_group_name_H-M   'P 1'
#
loop_
_entity.id
_entity.type
_entity.pdbx_description
1 polymer ?
#
loop_
_entity_poly.entity_id
_entity_poly.type
_entity_poly.pdbx_seq_one_letter_code
_entity_poly.pdbx_strand_id
1 'polypeptide(L)'
;MKYSSAYPFFAPKTVEVTGEEPTEVIPSTTVSPVPTKLQPLTTPTTAPISVTPTGVVEGVTTRSFDISYTNEGGMKNDESNCYRYNREGELIFLGLKKNKKGACADDNFKKVYRFYYDEGGAMNLQEEYESANAEIPMKQIYLFGQYEEEVTN
;
A
#
# COMPACT_ATOMS: atom_id res chain seq x y z
N MET A 1 -27.04 -18.46 -31.55
CA MET A 1 -28.12 -17.63 -30.98
C MET A 1 -28.40 -18.10 -29.56
N LYS A 2 -28.49 -17.12 -28.64
CA LYS A 2 -28.98 -17.16 -27.24
C LYS A 2 -28.25 -18.05 -26.24
N TYR A 3 -27.37 -17.41 -25.46
CA TYR A 3 -27.16 -17.77 -24.05
C TYR A 3 -27.72 -16.63 -23.20
N SER A 4 -28.62 -17.00 -22.29
CA SER A 4 -29.30 -16.11 -21.35
C SER A 4 -28.45 -15.99 -20.09
N SER A 5 -27.83 -14.84 -19.86
CA SER A 5 -27.17 -14.53 -18.58
C SER A 5 -28.20 -13.96 -17.61
N ALA A 6 -28.86 -14.84 -16.86
CA ALA A 6 -29.62 -14.46 -15.67
C ALA A 6 -28.64 -14.23 -14.52
N TYR A 7 -28.14 -12.99 -14.40
CA TYR A 7 -27.45 -12.55 -13.18
C TYR A 7 -28.49 -12.16 -12.14
N PRO A 8 -28.52 -12.75 -10.94
CA PRO A 8 -29.32 -12.20 -9.85
C PRO A 8 -28.64 -10.92 -9.32
N PHE A 9 -29.27 -9.79 -9.64
CA PHE A 9 -29.13 -8.52 -8.95
C PHE A 9 -29.33 -8.75 -7.44
N PHE A 10 -28.31 -8.52 -6.61
CA PHE A 10 -28.51 -8.34 -5.18
C PHE A 10 -29.05 -6.93 -4.95
N ALA A 11 -30.38 -6.83 -4.88
CA ALA A 11 -31.06 -5.64 -4.36
C ALA A 11 -30.75 -5.46 -2.86
N PRO A 12 -30.49 -4.24 -2.38
CA PRO A 12 -30.33 -3.99 -0.95
C PRO A 12 -31.67 -4.20 -0.22
N LYS A 13 -31.65 -4.99 0.86
CA LYS A 13 -32.79 -5.12 1.77
C LYS A 13 -32.99 -3.81 2.53
N THR A 14 -34.14 -3.17 2.34
CA THR A 14 -34.66 -2.12 3.20
C THR A 14 -35.01 -2.71 4.56
N VAL A 15 -34.41 -2.17 5.63
CA VAL A 15 -34.82 -2.43 7.01
C VAL A 15 -35.81 -1.34 7.39
N GLU A 16 -37.08 -1.71 7.54
CA GLU A 16 -38.07 -0.87 8.21
C GLU A 16 -37.82 -0.96 9.72
N VAL A 17 -37.53 0.17 10.37
CA VAL A 17 -37.54 0.29 11.83
C VAL A 17 -38.79 1.05 12.21
N THR A 18 -39.87 0.31 12.44
CA THR A 18 -41.10 0.81 13.05
C THR A 18 -40.89 0.85 14.57
N GLY A 19 -41.11 2.00 15.18
CA GLY A 19 -40.83 2.25 16.59
C GLY A 19 -41.75 1.49 17.54
N GLU A 20 -41.19 1.16 18.71
CA GLU A 20 -41.88 1.07 19.99
C GLU A 20 -40.87 1.34 21.11
N GLU A 21 -41.24 2.24 22.01
CA GLU A 21 -40.49 2.68 23.20
C GLU A 21 -40.55 1.58 24.28
N PRO A 22 -39.47 1.43 25.09
CA PRO A 22 -39.74 1.33 26.52
C PRO A 22 -38.79 2.18 27.39
N THR A 23 -39.42 2.85 28.33
CA THR A 23 -38.90 3.73 29.39
C THR A 23 -38.07 2.97 30.45
N GLU A 24 -37.01 3.64 30.92
CA GLU A 24 -36.26 3.56 32.21
C GLU A 24 -35.97 2.21 32.88
N VAL A 25 -34.67 1.92 33.15
CA VAL A 25 -34.04 2.03 34.50
C VAL A 25 -32.51 2.20 34.32
N ILE A 26 -31.95 3.25 34.91
CA ILE A 26 -30.51 3.56 34.94
C ILE A 26 -29.88 2.96 36.20
N PRO A 27 -28.85 2.11 36.13
CA PRO A 27 -27.89 1.96 37.22
C PRO A 27 -26.72 2.94 37.02
N SER A 28 -26.67 3.95 37.88
CA SER A 28 -25.61 4.96 37.95
C SER A 28 -24.32 4.34 38.49
N THR A 29 -23.42 3.88 37.61
CA THR A 29 -22.06 3.47 38.01
C THR A 29 -21.15 4.69 38.01
N THR A 30 -20.86 5.18 39.21
CA THR A 30 -19.90 6.23 39.47
C THR A 30 -18.48 5.68 39.26
N VAL A 31 -17.81 6.09 38.19
CA VAL A 31 -16.36 5.85 38.01
C VAL A 31 -15.65 7.18 38.17
N SER A 32 -14.94 7.33 39.30
CA SER A 32 -14.06 8.46 39.57
C SER A 32 -12.97 8.58 38.51
N PRO A 33 -12.60 9.81 38.09
CA PRO A 33 -11.42 10.03 37.27
C PRO A 33 -10.16 9.78 38.12
N VAL A 34 -9.38 8.78 37.76
CA VAL A 34 -7.99 8.64 38.26
C VAL A 34 -7.13 9.67 37.52
N PRO A 35 -6.44 10.59 38.21
CA PRO A 35 -5.49 11.48 37.57
C PRO A 35 -4.19 10.72 37.29
N THR A 36 -4.02 10.25 36.04
CA THR A 36 -2.71 9.78 35.58
C THR A 36 -1.81 11.00 35.37
N LYS A 37 -1.06 11.33 36.42
CA LYS A 37 0.03 12.31 36.37
C LYS A 37 1.11 11.79 35.41
N LEU A 38 1.23 12.46 34.26
CA LEU A 38 2.34 12.28 33.33
C LEU A 38 3.66 12.47 34.09
N GLN A 39 4.46 11.41 34.20
CA GLN A 39 5.85 11.52 34.60
C GLN A 39 6.67 11.99 33.39
N PRO A 40 7.54 13.01 33.52
CA PRO A 40 8.49 13.34 32.47
C PRO A 40 9.52 12.21 32.35
N LEU A 41 9.60 11.63 31.15
CA LEU A 41 10.66 10.70 30.77
C LEU A 41 11.98 11.50 30.69
N THR A 42 12.86 11.31 31.66
CA THR A 42 14.21 11.88 31.64
C THR A 42 15.03 11.18 30.55
N THR A 43 15.32 11.90 29.47
CA THR A 43 16.32 11.49 28.49
C THR A 43 17.72 11.61 29.13
N PRO A 44 18.61 10.61 29.01
CA PRO A 44 20.00 10.79 29.40
C PRO A 44 20.63 11.85 28.49
N THR A 45 20.99 12.98 29.10
CA THR A 45 21.79 14.03 28.45
C THR A 45 23.24 13.55 28.38
N THR A 46 23.62 12.93 27.26
CA THR A 46 25.02 12.73 26.92
C THR A 46 25.56 14.05 26.38
N ALA A 47 26.46 14.67 27.13
CA ALA A 47 27.18 15.86 26.67
C ALA A 47 27.89 15.58 25.32
N PRO A 48 27.92 16.54 24.38
CA PRO A 48 28.69 16.35 23.16
C PRO A 48 30.18 16.36 23.50
N ILE A 49 30.84 15.21 23.31
CA ILE A 49 32.30 15.15 23.24
C ILE A 49 32.68 15.83 21.92
N SER A 50 33.25 17.04 22.03
CA SER A 50 33.87 17.76 20.92
C SER A 50 35.16 17.05 20.52
N VAL A 51 35.04 16.00 19.69
CA VAL A 51 36.16 15.49 18.91
C VAL A 51 36.23 16.31 17.63
N THR A 52 37.26 17.15 17.52
CA THR A 52 37.67 17.79 16.27
C THR A 52 38.27 16.71 15.35
N PRO A 53 37.65 16.33 14.23
CA PRO A 53 38.31 15.46 13.27
C PRO A 53 39.20 16.33 12.39
N THR A 54 40.47 16.47 12.78
CA THR A 54 41.53 16.91 11.88
C THR A 54 41.83 15.75 10.95
N GLY A 55 41.18 15.72 9.79
CA GLY A 55 41.37 14.66 8.82
C GLY A 55 40.46 14.83 7.63
N VAL A 56 40.82 15.74 6.72
CA VAL A 56 40.26 15.79 5.36
C VAL A 56 40.71 14.52 4.65
N VAL A 57 39.88 13.49 4.66
CA VAL A 57 39.98 12.37 3.73
C VAL A 57 39.15 12.75 2.51
N GLU A 58 39.84 13.04 1.42
CA GLU A 58 39.25 13.29 0.12
C GLU A 58 38.35 12.11 -0.31
N GLY A 59 37.12 12.44 -0.74
CA GLY A 59 36.50 11.71 -1.84
C GLY A 59 35.50 10.60 -1.52
N VAL A 60 34.81 10.60 -0.37
CA VAL A 60 33.54 9.85 -0.30
C VAL A 60 32.43 10.76 -0.81
N THR A 61 32.12 10.68 -2.11
CA THR A 61 30.84 11.19 -2.61
C THR A 61 29.73 10.34 -1.99
N THR A 62 29.18 10.78 -0.86
CA THR A 62 27.94 10.22 -0.31
C THR A 62 26.86 10.40 -1.36
N ARG A 63 26.53 9.32 -2.08
CA ARG A 63 25.36 9.29 -2.96
C ARG A 63 24.14 9.37 -2.06
N SER A 64 23.45 10.50 -2.09
CA SER A 64 22.15 10.65 -1.44
C SER A 64 21.12 9.93 -2.30
N PHE A 65 20.44 8.96 -1.70
CA PHE A 65 19.32 8.23 -2.30
C PHE A 65 18.03 8.90 -1.83
N ASP A 66 17.14 9.21 -2.77
CA ASP A 66 15.80 9.69 -2.44
C ASP A 66 14.87 8.47 -2.35
N ILE A 67 14.70 7.99 -1.13
CA ILE A 67 13.83 6.85 -0.79
C ILE A 67 12.73 7.38 0.12
N SER A 68 11.48 7.15 -0.24
CA SER A 68 10.33 7.51 0.60
C SER A 68 9.43 6.31 0.86
N TYR A 69 8.69 6.39 1.96
CA TYR A 69 7.77 5.35 2.43
C TYR A 69 6.38 5.95 2.66
N THR A 70 5.38 5.07 2.64
CA THR A 70 4.01 5.32 3.13
C THR A 70 3.98 5.31 4.66
N ASN A 71 2.88 5.76 5.26
CA ASN A 71 2.74 5.77 6.73
C ASN A 71 2.65 4.33 7.29
N GLU A 72 2.25 3.39 6.44
CA GLU A 72 2.12 1.96 6.70
C GLU A 72 3.45 1.21 6.51
N GLY A 73 4.52 1.90 6.10
CA GLY A 73 5.86 1.34 5.93
C GLY A 73 6.16 0.75 4.55
N GLY A 74 5.19 0.74 3.62
CA GLY A 74 5.43 0.37 2.22
C GLY A 74 6.30 1.39 1.51
N MET A 75 7.26 0.95 0.70
CA MET A 75 8.16 1.83 -0.04
C MET A 75 7.38 2.58 -1.12
N LYS A 76 7.39 3.91 -1.16
CA LYS A 76 6.64 4.71 -2.14
C LYS A 76 7.45 4.97 -3.41
N ASN A 77 8.74 5.24 -3.26
CA ASN A 77 9.67 5.41 -4.36
C ASN A 77 11.10 5.06 -3.94
N ASP A 78 11.91 4.70 -4.92
CA ASP A 78 13.38 4.64 -4.82
C ASP A 78 14.00 5.38 -6.02
N GLU A 79 15.31 5.26 -6.25
CA GLU A 79 15.97 5.88 -7.41
C GLU A 79 15.34 5.48 -8.74
N SER A 80 14.96 4.22 -8.92
CA SER A 80 14.60 3.65 -10.23
C SER A 80 13.13 3.31 -10.35
N ASN A 81 12.39 3.25 -9.24
CA ASN A 81 11.07 2.67 -9.16
C ASN A 81 10.09 3.55 -8.40
N CYS A 82 8.82 3.34 -8.71
CA CYS A 82 7.67 3.92 -8.02
C CYS A 82 6.69 2.81 -7.71
N TYR A 83 6.17 2.83 -6.49
CA TYR A 83 5.32 1.77 -5.97
C TYR A 83 3.99 2.37 -5.51
N ARG A 84 2.88 1.66 -5.72
CA ARG A 84 1.59 2.03 -5.13
C ARG A 84 0.93 0.78 -4.56
N TYR A 85 0.26 0.97 -3.43
CA TYR A 85 -0.40 -0.09 -2.69
C TYR A 85 -1.91 0.18 -2.61
N ASN A 86 -2.71 -0.88 -2.48
CA ASN A 86 -4.11 -0.75 -2.10
C ASN A 86 -4.26 -0.51 -0.58
N ARG A 87 -5.50 -0.55 -0.08
CA ARG A 87 -5.79 -0.29 1.34
C ARG A 87 -5.35 -1.45 2.23
N GLU A 88 -5.29 -2.64 1.66
CA GLU A 88 -4.88 -3.90 2.28
C GLU A 88 -3.34 -3.99 2.41
N GLY A 89 -2.60 -3.04 1.80
CA GLY A 89 -1.14 -2.99 1.82
C GLY A 89 -0.47 -3.83 0.73
N GLU A 90 -1.23 -4.30 -0.25
CA GLU A 90 -0.76 -5.11 -1.37
C GLU A 90 -0.24 -4.22 -2.49
N LEU A 91 0.88 -4.61 -3.12
CA LEU A 91 1.50 -3.83 -4.17
C LEU A 91 0.70 -3.96 -5.47
N ILE A 92 -0.04 -2.94 -5.86
CA ILE A 92 -0.89 -2.96 -7.08
C ILE A 92 -0.20 -2.35 -8.31
N PHE A 93 0.89 -1.61 -8.11
CA PHE A 93 1.58 -0.90 -9.19
C PHE A 93 3.07 -0.79 -8.93
N LEU A 94 3.87 -1.10 -9.95
CA LEU A 94 5.32 -0.84 -9.99
C LEU A 94 5.70 -0.16 -11.30
N GLY A 95 6.10 1.12 -11.23
CA GLY A 95 6.59 1.89 -12.37
C GLY A 95 8.10 1.96 -12.38
N LEU A 96 8.74 1.44 -13.43
CA LEU A 96 10.17 1.60 -13.68
C LEU A 96 10.42 2.96 -14.32
N LYS A 97 11.15 3.86 -13.65
CA LYS A 97 11.46 5.21 -14.16
C LYS A 97 12.39 5.14 -15.38
N LYS A 98 12.19 6.04 -16.35
CA LYS A 98 13.12 6.27 -17.46
C LYS A 98 14.47 6.79 -16.96
N ASN A 99 14.43 7.65 -15.94
CA ASN A 99 15.58 8.33 -15.35
C ASN A 99 15.57 8.21 -13.82
N LYS A 100 16.76 8.06 -13.21
CA LYS A 100 16.90 7.91 -11.76
C LYS A 100 16.40 9.08 -10.89
N LYS A 101 16.30 10.26 -11.49
CA LYS A 101 15.84 11.50 -10.82
C LYS A 101 14.43 11.90 -11.22
N GLY A 102 13.72 11.05 -11.96
CA GLY A 102 12.35 11.32 -12.39
C GLY A 102 11.35 11.28 -11.24
N ALA A 103 10.34 12.16 -11.31
CA ALA A 103 9.17 12.07 -10.46
C ALA A 103 8.38 10.78 -10.76
N CYS A 104 7.59 10.32 -9.80
CA CYS A 104 6.66 9.20 -9.97
C CYS A 104 5.40 9.62 -10.73
N ALA A 105 5.58 10.04 -11.97
CA ALA A 105 4.53 10.45 -12.89
C ALA A 105 4.48 9.49 -14.09
N ASP A 106 3.28 9.28 -14.63
CA ASP A 106 3.00 8.20 -15.59
C ASP A 106 3.78 8.34 -16.92
N ASP A 107 4.11 9.57 -17.30
CA ASP A 107 4.92 9.94 -18.47
C ASP A 107 6.42 9.62 -18.31
N ASN A 108 6.88 9.41 -17.08
CA ASN A 108 8.27 9.17 -16.73
C ASN A 108 8.61 7.69 -16.55
N PHE A 109 7.70 6.77 -16.83
CA PHE A 109 7.97 5.34 -16.74
C PHE A 109 8.48 4.76 -18.06
N LYS A 110 9.45 3.85 -17.99
CA LYS A 110 9.85 2.99 -19.10
C LYS A 110 8.87 1.83 -19.25
N LYS A 111 8.48 1.25 -18.12
CA LYS A 111 7.58 0.11 -18.01
C LYS A 111 6.74 0.26 -16.76
N VAL A 112 5.55 -0.32 -16.82
CA VAL A 112 4.61 -0.36 -15.70
C VAL A 112 4.19 -1.79 -15.48
N TYR A 113 4.23 -2.24 -14.23
CA TYR A 113 3.64 -3.50 -13.80
C TYR A 113 2.39 -3.22 -12.99
N ARG A 114 1.34 -3.99 -13.23
CA ARG A 114 0.13 -4.04 -12.41
C ARG A 114 -0.03 -5.43 -11.85
N PHE A 115 -0.46 -5.50 -10.60
CA PHE A 115 -0.65 -6.76 -9.90
C PHE A 115 -2.09 -6.82 -9.39
N TYR A 116 -2.70 -7.99 -9.52
CA TYR A 116 -4.08 -8.24 -9.14
C TYR A 116 -4.12 -9.44 -8.20
N TYR A 117 -4.85 -9.25 -7.11
CA TYR A 117 -4.99 -10.18 -6.01
C TYR A 117 -6.45 -10.67 -5.95
N ASP A 118 -6.67 -11.88 -5.44
CA ASP A 118 -8.02 -12.32 -5.06
C ASP A 118 -8.43 -11.85 -3.66
N GLU A 119 -9.63 -12.24 -3.25
CA GLU A 119 -10.18 -11.96 -1.92
C GLU A 119 -9.35 -12.57 -0.78
N GLY A 120 -8.52 -13.57 -1.06
CA GLY A 120 -7.60 -14.20 -0.10
C GLY A 120 -6.24 -13.50 -0.02
N GLY A 121 -6.00 -12.47 -0.82
CA GLY A 121 -4.72 -11.77 -0.94
C GLY A 121 -3.64 -12.53 -1.70
N ALA A 122 -4.02 -13.57 -2.44
CA ALA A 122 -3.10 -14.27 -3.34
C ALA A 122 -3.02 -13.54 -4.69
N MET A 123 -1.79 -13.30 -5.17
CA MET A 123 -1.55 -12.65 -6.46
C MET A 123 -1.87 -13.63 -7.60
N ASN A 124 -2.89 -13.32 -8.40
CA ASN A 124 -3.37 -14.20 -9.47
C ASN A 124 -3.00 -13.72 -10.87
N LEU A 125 -2.75 -12.42 -11.05
CA LEU A 125 -2.40 -11.85 -12.34
C LEU A 125 -1.36 -10.74 -12.18
N GLN A 126 -0.33 -10.79 -13.02
CA GLN A 126 0.62 -9.71 -13.23
C GLN A 126 0.58 -9.28 -14.71
N GLU A 127 0.46 -7.99 -14.94
CA GLU A 127 0.45 -7.39 -16.28
C GLU A 127 1.63 -6.42 -16.42
N GLU A 128 2.34 -6.51 -17.55
CA GLU A 128 3.40 -5.58 -17.93
C GLU A 128 2.93 -4.71 -19.08
N TYR A 129 3.10 -3.40 -18.97
CA TYR A 129 2.74 -2.40 -19.95
C TYR A 129 3.96 -1.59 -20.38
N GLU A 130 3.94 -1.16 -21.64
CA GLU A 130 4.78 -0.07 -22.09
C GLU A 130 4.18 1.27 -21.64
N SER A 131 4.98 2.22 -21.17
CA SER A 131 4.43 3.52 -20.72
C SER A 131 3.72 4.28 -21.84
N ALA A 132 4.09 4.05 -23.10
CA ALA A 132 3.43 4.66 -24.25
C ALA A 132 2.03 4.08 -24.53
N ASN A 133 1.72 2.88 -24.03
CA ASN A 133 0.45 2.21 -24.24
C ASN A 133 0.01 1.47 -22.95
N ALA A 134 -0.80 2.16 -22.16
CA ALA A 134 -1.34 1.62 -20.90
C ALA A 134 -2.66 0.83 -21.08
N GLU A 135 -3.17 0.71 -22.30
CA GLU A 135 -4.45 0.03 -22.57
C GLU A 135 -4.27 -1.47 -22.82
N ILE A 136 -3.16 -1.84 -23.47
CA ILE A 136 -2.90 -3.23 -23.87
C ILE A 136 -1.64 -3.74 -23.16
N PRO A 137 -1.75 -4.80 -22.35
CA PRO A 137 -0.58 -5.38 -21.70
C PRO A 137 0.33 -6.05 -22.74
N MET A 138 1.63 -5.79 -22.63
CA MET A 138 2.67 -6.48 -23.42
C MET A 138 2.85 -7.93 -22.98
N LYS A 139 2.66 -8.19 -21.69
CA LYS A 139 2.80 -9.52 -21.09
C LYS A 139 1.79 -9.66 -19.97
N GLN A 140 1.14 -10.82 -19.91
CA GLN A 140 0.29 -11.23 -18.81
C GLN A 140 0.84 -12.53 -18.24
N ILE A 141 0.95 -12.62 -16.92
CA ILE A 141 1.38 -13.82 -16.20
C ILE A 141 0.26 -14.16 -15.23
N TYR A 142 -0.36 -15.31 -15.46
CA TYR A 142 -1.35 -15.87 -14.56
C TYR A 142 -0.65 -16.77 -13.54
N LEU A 143 -0.94 -16.52 -12.27
CA LEU A 143 -0.36 -17.22 -11.14
C LEU A 143 -1.50 -17.89 -10.38
N PHE A 144 -2.16 -18.83 -11.03
CA PHE A 144 -3.07 -19.70 -10.32
C PHE A 144 -2.23 -20.66 -9.47
N GLY A 145 -2.48 -20.71 -8.15
CA GLY A 145 -1.92 -21.76 -7.31
C GLY A 145 -2.23 -23.13 -7.92
N GLN A 146 -1.33 -24.10 -7.79
CA GLN A 146 -1.36 -25.46 -8.37
C GLN A 146 -2.70 -25.88 -9.02
N TYR A 147 -2.96 -25.42 -10.24
CA TYR A 147 -3.86 -26.06 -11.17
C TYR A 147 -3.05 -26.29 -12.44
N GLU A 148 -2.37 -27.43 -12.44
CA GLU A 148 -1.75 -28.02 -13.63
C GLU A 148 -2.86 -28.33 -14.65
N GLU A 149 -3.12 -27.43 -15.59
CA GLU A 149 -3.71 -27.83 -16.87
C GLU A 149 -2.92 -27.17 -18.00
N GLU A 150 -1.90 -27.89 -18.48
CA GLU A 150 -1.32 -27.65 -19.79
C GLU A 150 -2.36 -28.00 -20.86
N VAL A 151 -3.06 -26.99 -21.38
CA VAL A 151 -3.82 -27.16 -22.62
C VAL A 151 -2.83 -27.19 -23.78
N THR A 152 -2.52 -28.38 -24.27
CA THR A 152 -1.82 -28.60 -25.55
C THR A 152 -2.87 -28.72 -26.66
N ASN A 153 -2.70 -27.92 -27.73
CA ASN A 153 -3.52 -27.97 -28.95
C ASN A 153 -3.30 -29.26 -29.75
#